data_AF-A0A518GXF7-F1
#
_entry.id   AF-A0A518GXF7-F1
#
_cell.length_a   1.000
_cell.length_b   1.000
_cell.length_c   1.000
_cell.angle_alpha   90.00
_cell.angle_beta   90.00
_cell.angle_gamma   90.00
#
_symmetry.space_group_name_H-M   'P 1'
#
loop_
_entity.id
_entity.type
_entity.pdbx_description
1 polymer ?
#
loop_
_entity_poly.entity_id
_entity_poly.type
_entity_poly.pdbx_seq_one_letter_code
_entity_poly.pdbx_strand_id
1 'polypeptide(L)'
;MGPAEIIASLKELCEEDGPKIRTETIVEWIDRHGGFETEAELIAFAKKMKARQYARQLTYEDEETGLKVKRLWSFRDPATGDRYYNDILQLPEERRRRLVREYAHFLEQLKSVRRAMSDYFAGQEFFPFYVGAEADGESIEE
;
A
#
# COMPACT_ATOMS: atom_id res chain seq x y z
N MET A 1 11.74 1.10 22.50
CA MET A 1 11.86 -0.32 22.06
C MET A 1 12.24 -0.34 20.60
N GLY A 2 12.97 -1.36 20.15
CA GLY A 2 13.31 -1.52 18.73
C GLY A 2 12.13 -2.05 17.89
N PRO A 3 12.17 -1.97 16.55
CA PRO A 3 11.09 -2.45 15.68
C PRO A 3 10.72 -3.92 15.91
N ALA A 4 11.70 -4.79 16.17
CA ALA A 4 11.46 -6.21 16.44
C ALA A 4 10.70 -6.44 17.77
N GLU A 5 10.99 -5.65 18.80
CA GLU A 5 10.33 -5.73 20.10
C GLU A 5 8.89 -5.21 20.00
N ILE A 6 8.67 -4.13 19.24
CA ILE A 6 7.32 -3.63 18.96
C ILE A 6 6.49 -4.65 18.20
N ILE A 7 7.04 -5.26 17.14
CA ILE A 7 6.36 -6.33 16.40
C ILE A 7 6.02 -7.51 17.33
N ALA A 8 6.91 -7.88 18.24
CA ALA A 8 6.64 -8.93 19.22
C ALA A 8 5.49 -8.54 20.17
N SER A 9 5.46 -7.29 20.65
CA SER A 9 4.41 -6.78 21.56
C SER A 9 3.02 -6.71 20.91
N LEU A 10 2.92 -6.61 19.57
CA LEU A 10 1.62 -6.62 18.90
C LEU A 10 0.85 -7.95 19.09
N LYS A 11 1.53 -9.03 19.48
CA LYS A 11 0.86 -10.27 19.86
C LYS A 11 0.02 -10.11 21.13
N GLU A 12 0.52 -9.35 22.11
CA GLU A 12 -0.20 -9.05 23.36
C GLU A 12 -1.45 -8.24 23.04
N LEU A 13 -1.35 -7.25 22.15
CA LEU A 13 -2.52 -6.50 21.67
C LEU A 13 -3.58 -7.41 21.02
N CYS A 14 -3.17 -8.42 20.24
CA CYS A 14 -4.11 -9.39 19.66
C CYS A 14 -4.75 -10.32 20.70
N GLU A 15 -4.05 -10.64 21.78
CA GLU A 15 -4.61 -11.43 22.89
C GLU A 15 -5.61 -10.61 23.72
N GLU A 16 -5.38 -9.30 23.87
CA GLU A 16 -6.24 -8.37 24.61
C GLU A 16 -7.51 -7.96 23.83
N ASP A 17 -7.35 -7.46 22.60
CA ASP A 17 -8.43 -6.87 21.80
C ASP A 17 -9.10 -7.87 20.84
N GLY A 18 -8.57 -9.11 20.80
CA GLY A 18 -9.09 -10.19 19.99
C GLY A 18 -8.75 -10.08 18.50
N PRO A 19 -9.44 -10.85 17.64
CA PRO A 19 -9.03 -11.03 16.24
C PRO A 19 -9.28 -9.82 15.33
N LYS A 20 -9.96 -8.79 15.82
CA LYS A 20 -10.36 -7.61 15.03
C LYS A 20 -9.88 -6.33 15.69
N ILE A 21 -8.73 -5.84 15.24
CA ILE A 21 -8.06 -4.68 15.81
C ILE A 21 -8.08 -3.53 14.80
N ARG A 22 -8.46 -2.33 15.25
CA ARG A 22 -8.43 -1.14 14.42
C ARG A 22 -7.01 -0.61 14.26
N THR A 23 -6.76 0.09 13.16
CA THR A 23 -5.44 0.70 12.93
C THR A 23 -5.13 1.74 14.00
N GLU A 24 -6.13 2.50 14.44
CA GLU A 24 -5.99 3.51 15.50
C GLU A 24 -5.54 2.88 16.82
N THR A 25 -6.12 1.73 17.18
CA THR A 25 -5.72 0.96 18.36
C THR A 25 -4.25 0.52 18.27
N ILE A 26 -3.81 0.03 17.11
CA ILE A 26 -2.41 -0.36 16.89
C ILE A 26 -1.49 0.85 17.06
N VAL A 27 -1.88 2.02 16.52
CA VAL A 27 -1.11 3.26 16.67
C VAL A 27 -1.00 3.65 18.14
N GLU A 28 -2.12 3.68 18.87
CA GLU A 28 -2.14 3.99 20.31
C GLU A 28 -1.30 2.99 21.14
N TRP A 29 -1.32 1.71 20.78
CA TRP A 29 -0.49 0.69 21.41
C TRP A 29 1.01 0.96 21.20
N ILE A 30 1.42 1.20 19.95
CA ILE A 30 2.83 1.49 19.61
C ILE A 30 3.30 2.77 20.30
N ASP A 31 2.45 3.80 20.36
CA ASP A 31 2.76 5.06 21.04
C ASP A 31 2.98 4.86 22.54
N ARG A 32 2.06 4.13 23.22
CA ARG A 32 2.21 3.78 24.64
C ARG A 32 3.50 3.03 24.96
N HIS A 33 3.99 2.21 24.02
CA HIS A 33 5.23 1.44 24.18
C HIS A 33 6.49 2.18 23.69
N GLY A 34 6.37 3.46 23.31
CA GLY A 34 7.48 4.25 22.79
C GLY A 34 8.11 3.60 21.55
N GLY A 35 7.29 3.04 20.68
CA GLY A 35 7.70 2.33 19.47
C GLY A 35 7.89 3.23 18.25
N PHE A 36 7.45 4.48 18.33
CA PHE A 36 7.69 5.48 17.30
C PHE A 36 9.01 6.21 17.52
N GLU A 37 9.59 6.67 16.42
CA GLU A 37 10.70 7.63 16.40
C GLU A 37 10.24 9.00 16.96
N THR A 38 11.13 10.00 16.98
CA THR A 38 10.76 11.32 17.50
C THR A 38 9.62 11.96 16.68
N GLU A 39 8.84 12.85 17.30
CA GLU A 39 7.73 13.54 16.63
C GLU A 39 8.19 14.25 15.33
N ALA A 40 9.37 14.87 15.37
CA ALA A 40 9.97 15.52 14.20
C ALA A 40 10.24 14.54 13.05
N GLU A 41 10.77 13.35 13.36
CA GLU A 41 11.04 12.29 12.39
C GLU A 41 9.74 11.70 11.83
N LEU A 42 8.73 11.45 12.68
CA LEU A 42 7.40 11.02 12.25
C LEU A 42 6.74 12.04 11.31
N ILE A 43 6.78 13.32 11.66
CA ILE A 43 6.25 14.40 10.81
C ILE A 43 7.00 14.43 9.47
N ALA A 44 8.33 14.31 9.49
CA ALA A 44 9.13 14.27 8.27
C ALA A 44 8.76 13.06 7.40
N PHE A 45 8.57 11.88 8.01
CA PHE A 45 8.12 10.68 7.31
C PHE A 45 6.72 10.86 6.71
N ALA A 46 5.77 11.40 7.47
CA ALA A 46 4.41 11.69 7.01
C ALA A 46 4.42 12.67 5.82
N LYS A 47 5.20 13.76 5.90
CA LYS A 47 5.40 14.71 4.79
C LYS A 47 5.99 14.00 3.56
N LYS A 48 7.00 13.15 3.74
CA LYS A 48 7.60 12.35 2.66
C LYS A 48 6.57 11.43 2.01
N MET A 49 5.74 10.75 2.80
CA MET A 49 4.67 9.89 2.31
C MET A 49 3.60 10.67 1.54
N LYS A 50 3.22 11.86 2.03
CA LYS A 50 2.28 12.76 1.35
C LYS A 50 2.84 13.28 0.02
N ALA A 51 4.10 13.71 -0.01
CA ALA A 51 4.75 14.11 -1.26
C ALA A 51 4.77 12.97 -2.30
N ARG A 52 5.05 11.74 -1.86
CA ARG A 52 4.97 10.56 -2.74
C ARG A 52 3.54 10.29 -3.20
N GLN A 53 2.52 10.57 -2.39
CA GLN A 53 1.11 10.48 -2.81
C GLN A 53 0.83 11.46 -3.94
N TYR A 54 1.20 12.73 -3.78
CA TYR A 54 0.99 13.76 -4.80
C TYR A 54 1.77 13.47 -6.09
N ALA A 55 3.02 13.03 -6.00
CA ALA A 55 3.81 12.67 -7.17
C ALA A 55 3.15 11.58 -8.04
N ARG A 56 2.43 10.63 -7.42
CA ARG A 56 1.70 9.57 -8.14
C ARG A 56 0.43 10.05 -8.85
N GLN A 57 -0.11 11.20 -8.45
CA GLN A 57 -1.27 11.79 -9.10
C GLN A 57 -0.89 12.46 -10.43
N LEU A 58 0.39 12.80 -10.61
CA LEU A 58 0.87 13.35 -11.87
C LEU A 58 0.90 12.25 -12.94
N THR A 59 -0.01 12.36 -13.88
CA THR A 59 -0.17 11.43 -15.01
C THR A 59 -0.15 12.19 -16.33
N TYR A 60 0.11 11.49 -17.42
CA TYR A 60 -0.12 11.97 -18.77
C TYR A 60 -0.88 10.89 -19.56
N GLU A 61 -1.50 11.29 -20.65
CA GLU A 61 -2.19 10.39 -21.57
C GLU A 61 -1.29 10.13 -22.78
N ASP A 62 -1.06 8.86 -23.07
CA ASP A 62 -0.25 8.45 -24.21
C ASP A 62 -1.14 8.37 -25.46
N GLU A 63 -0.85 9.19 -26.48
CA GLU A 63 -1.69 9.32 -27.68
C GLU A 63 -1.73 8.04 -28.53
N GLU A 64 -0.66 7.23 -28.50
CA GLU A 64 -0.57 6.01 -29.31
C GLU A 64 -1.41 4.87 -28.72
N THR A 65 -1.35 4.71 -27.40
CA THR A 65 -2.01 3.60 -26.69
C THR A 65 -3.31 3.98 -25.99
N GLY A 66 -3.61 5.28 -25.86
CA GLY A 66 -4.73 5.81 -25.07
C GLY A 66 -4.59 5.59 -23.56
N LEU A 67 -3.41 5.17 -23.07
CA LEU A 67 -3.21 4.83 -21.67
C LEU A 67 -2.94 6.07 -20.82
N LYS A 68 -3.57 6.13 -19.65
CA LYS A 68 -3.21 7.08 -18.60
C LYS A 68 -2.01 6.54 -17.80
N VAL A 69 -0.83 7.11 -18.05
CA VAL A 69 0.44 6.65 -17.49
C VAL A 69 0.94 7.64 -16.44
N LYS A 70 1.59 7.15 -15.38
CA LYS A 70 2.26 8.02 -14.39
C LYS A 70 3.39 8.78 -15.06
N ARG A 71 3.48 10.08 -14.85
CA ARG A 71 4.54 10.91 -15.43
C ARG A 71 5.85 10.79 -14.66
N LEU A 72 5.78 10.70 -13.33
CA LEU A 72 6.95 10.52 -12.48
C LEU A 72 7.17 9.04 -12.18
N TRP A 73 8.24 8.47 -12.73
CA TRP A 73 8.62 7.08 -12.50
C TRP A 73 9.66 7.01 -11.40
N SER A 74 9.35 6.24 -10.36
CA SER A 74 10.24 6.09 -9.21
C SER A 74 11.25 4.99 -9.45
N PHE A 75 12.52 5.30 -9.25
CA PHE A 75 13.62 4.35 -9.28
C PHE A 75 14.30 4.32 -7.92
N ARG A 76 14.89 3.17 -7.59
CA ARG A 76 15.72 3.02 -6.40
C ARG A 76 17.16 3.06 -6.83
N ASP A 77 17.93 3.94 -6.23
CA ASP A 77 19.38 3.94 -6.36
C ASP A 77 19.93 2.70 -5.62
N PRO A 78 20.61 1.77 -6.31
CA PRO A 78 21.16 0.58 -5.67
C PRO A 78 22.31 0.88 -4.71
N ALA A 79 23.02 2.01 -4.87
CA ALA A 79 24.16 2.37 -4.03
C ALA A 79 23.73 3.03 -2.72
N THR A 80 22.81 4.00 -2.80
CA THR A 80 22.35 4.76 -1.62
C THR A 80 21.06 4.19 -1.01
N GLY A 81 20.31 3.40 -1.77
CA GLY A 81 18.99 2.91 -1.39
C GLY A 81 17.88 3.96 -1.53
N ASP A 82 18.21 5.20 -1.91
CA ASP A 82 17.26 6.30 -2.04
C ASP A 82 16.34 6.14 -3.24
N ARG A 83 15.18 6.80 -3.15
CA ARG A 83 14.19 6.82 -4.23
C ARG A 83 14.20 8.17 -4.92
N TYR A 84 14.49 8.16 -6.21
CA TYR A 84 14.39 9.34 -7.08
C TYR A 84 13.28 9.16 -8.11
N TYR A 85 12.81 10.27 -8.67
CA TYR A 85 11.73 10.31 -9.63
C TYR A 85 12.23 10.90 -10.94
N ASN A 86 12.02 10.19 -12.04
CA ASN A 86 12.29 10.69 -13.38
C ASN A 86 10.98 11.09 -14.06
N ASP A 87 10.96 12.28 -14.66
CA ASP A 87 9.89 12.68 -15.56
C ASP A 87 10.10 12.03 -16.93
N ILE A 88 9.22 11.10 -17.29
CA ILE A 88 9.35 10.37 -18.55
C ILE A 88 9.09 11.24 -19.79
N LEU A 89 8.44 12.40 -19.63
CA LEU A 89 8.27 13.33 -20.75
C LEU A 89 9.56 14.05 -21.12
N GLN A 90 10.54 14.07 -20.22
CA GLN A 90 11.88 14.62 -20.47
C GLN A 90 12.83 13.61 -21.15
N LEU A 91 12.39 12.36 -21.32
CA LEU A 91 13.17 11.35 -22.03
C LEU A 91 13.07 11.54 -23.55
N PRO A 92 14.09 11.12 -24.32
CA PRO A 92 13.99 11.00 -25.77
C PRO A 92 12.75 10.19 -26.17
N GLU A 93 12.06 10.64 -27.21
CA GLU A 93 10.76 10.12 -27.59
C GLU A 93 10.76 8.62 -27.87
N GLU A 94 11.74 8.10 -28.61
CA GLU A 94 11.85 6.67 -28.91
C GLU A 94 11.99 5.85 -27.63
N ARG A 95 12.78 6.35 -26.68
CA ARG A 95 12.97 5.68 -25.37
C ARG A 95 11.69 5.71 -24.55
N ARG A 96 10.99 6.85 -24.51
CA ARG A 96 9.70 7.00 -23.84
C ARG A 96 8.69 6.00 -24.40
N ARG A 97 8.49 5.96 -25.73
CA ARG A 97 7.53 5.05 -26.40
C ARG A 97 7.83 3.58 -26.08
N ARG A 98 9.10 3.17 -26.14
CA ARG A 98 9.49 1.81 -25.79
C ARG A 98 9.08 1.44 -24.35
N LEU A 99 9.40 2.30 -23.38
CA LEU A 99 9.08 2.05 -21.98
C LEU A 99 7.56 1.98 -21.73
N VAL A 100 6.79 2.84 -22.40
CA VAL A 100 5.32 2.85 -22.28
C VAL A 100 4.71 1.57 -22.83
N ARG A 101 5.20 1.06 -23.96
CA ARG A 101 4.75 -0.22 -24.53
C ARG A 101 5.09 -1.39 -23.61
N GLU A 102 6.31 -1.44 -23.08
CA GLU A 102 6.72 -2.46 -22.09
C GLU A 102 5.83 -2.40 -20.83
N TYR A 103 5.52 -1.19 -20.36
CA TYR A 103 4.61 -0.98 -19.24
C TYR A 103 3.17 -1.41 -19.53
N ALA A 104 2.66 -1.14 -20.73
CA ALA A 104 1.33 -1.58 -21.16
C ALA A 104 1.21 -3.11 -21.11
N HIS A 105 2.21 -3.82 -21.65
CA HIS A 105 2.25 -5.29 -21.59
C HIS A 105 2.31 -5.81 -20.15
N PHE A 106 3.11 -5.18 -19.29
CA PHE A 106 3.18 -5.53 -17.88
C PHE A 106 1.83 -5.33 -17.15
N LEU A 107 1.07 -4.27 -17.48
CA LEU A 107 -0.25 -4.05 -16.89
C LEU A 107 -1.25 -5.14 -17.25
N GLU A 108 -1.15 -5.71 -18.44
CA GLU A 108 -1.97 -6.87 -18.84
C GLU A 108 -1.63 -8.09 -17.99
N GLN A 109 -0.34 -8.38 -17.79
CA GLN A 109 0.10 -9.46 -16.90
C GLN A 109 -0.36 -9.24 -15.45
N LEU A 110 -0.32 -8.00 -14.94
CA LEU A 110 -0.82 -7.70 -13.61
C LEU A 110 -2.33 -7.91 -13.43
N LYS A 111 -3.13 -7.96 -14.51
CA LYS A 111 -4.57 -8.27 -14.38
C LYS A 111 -4.78 -9.72 -13.95
N SER A 112 -4.02 -10.67 -14.48
CA SER A 112 -4.13 -12.08 -14.09
C SER A 112 -3.68 -12.30 -12.65
N VAL A 113 -2.59 -11.65 -12.23
CA VAL A 113 -2.11 -11.69 -10.84
C VAL A 113 -3.13 -11.09 -9.89
N ARG A 114 -3.71 -9.92 -10.21
CA ARG A 114 -4.75 -9.31 -9.37
C ARG A 114 -5.98 -10.20 -9.24
N ARG A 115 -6.38 -10.89 -10.31
CA ARG A 115 -7.47 -11.87 -10.26
C ARG A 115 -7.15 -13.01 -9.30
N ALA A 116 -5.98 -13.62 -9.42
CA ALA A 116 -5.55 -14.68 -8.52
C ALA A 116 -5.47 -14.23 -7.05
N MET A 117 -4.99 -13.01 -6.79
CA MET A 117 -5.00 -12.44 -5.44
C MET A 117 -6.43 -12.21 -4.93
N SER A 118 -7.34 -11.70 -5.78
CA SER A 118 -8.74 -11.52 -5.42
C SER A 118 -9.40 -12.85 -5.07
N ASP A 119 -9.15 -13.89 -5.86
CA ASP A 119 -9.71 -15.23 -5.61
C ASP A 119 -9.17 -15.82 -4.29
N TYR A 120 -7.89 -15.59 -3.99
CA TYR A 120 -7.29 -15.96 -2.71
C TYR A 120 -7.92 -15.22 -1.52
N PHE A 121 -8.11 -13.90 -1.64
CA PHE A 121 -8.70 -13.09 -0.57
C PHE A 121 -10.21 -13.32 -0.40
N ALA A 122 -10.95 -13.69 -1.46
CA ALA A 122 -12.35 -14.10 -1.33
C ALA A 122 -12.52 -15.29 -0.38
N GLY A 123 -11.52 -16.17 -0.29
CA GLY A 123 -11.50 -17.25 0.71
C GLY A 123 -11.39 -16.76 2.16
N GLN A 124 -10.95 -15.53 2.41
CA GLN A 124 -10.95 -14.96 3.76
C GLN A 124 -12.36 -14.59 4.24
N GLU A 125 -13.26 -14.24 3.31
CA GLU A 125 -14.68 -13.98 3.62
C GLU A 125 -15.41 -15.24 4.12
N PHE A 126 -14.85 -16.44 3.91
CA PHE A 126 -15.38 -17.68 4.50
C PHE A 126 -15.34 -17.69 6.02
N PHE A 127 -14.38 -16.99 6.64
CA PHE A 127 -14.26 -17.01 8.09
C PHE A 127 -15.14 -15.93 8.74
N PRO A 128 -16.00 -16.30 9.70
CA PRO A 128 -16.95 -15.37 10.33
C PRO A 128 -16.31 -14.11 10.94
N PHE A 129 -15.06 -14.20 11.40
CA PHE A 129 -14.36 -13.08 12.03
C PHE A 129 -13.93 -11.97 11.05
N TYR A 130 -13.83 -12.24 9.73
CA TYR A 130 -13.49 -11.23 8.72
C TYR A 130 -14.70 -10.38 8.27
N VAL A 131 -15.90 -10.97 8.27
CA VAL A 131 -17.12 -10.32 7.74
C VAL A 131 -17.86 -9.51 8.81
N GLY A 132 -17.46 -9.65 10.08
CA GLY A 132 -18.09 -8.96 11.21
C GLY A 132 -19.28 -9.75 11.74
N ALA A 133 -19.31 -9.93 13.06
CA ALA A 133 -20.29 -10.71 13.82
C ALA A 133 -21.72 -10.13 13.82
N GLU A 134 -22.16 -9.48 12.75
CA GLU A 134 -23.56 -9.05 12.53
C GLU A 134 -24.22 -9.80 11.35
N ALA A 135 -23.63 -10.90 10.89
CA ALA A 135 -24.34 -11.91 10.11
C ALA A 135 -25.11 -12.91 10.99
N ASP A 136 -24.96 -12.84 12.32
CA ASP A 136 -25.67 -13.66 13.32
C ASP A 136 -26.78 -12.87 14.02
N GLY A 137 -27.53 -12.08 13.23
CA GLY A 137 -28.89 -11.68 13.57
C GLY A 137 -29.86 -12.70 12.99
N GLU A 138 -29.73 -13.96 13.42
CA GLU A 138 -30.72 -14.99 13.17
C GLU A 138 -32.11 -14.43 13.51
N SER A 139 -32.89 -14.22 12.47
CA SER A 139 -34.34 -14.18 12.54
C SER A 139 -34.82 -15.51 13.12
N ILE A 140 -34.97 -15.57 14.44
CA ILE A 140 -35.71 -16.61 15.15
C ILE A 140 -36.81 -15.93 15.97
N GLU A 141 -38.03 -16.09 15.45
CA GLU A 141 -39.36 -16.08 16.09
C GLU A 141 -39.87 -14.73 16.67
N GLU A 142 -41.09 -14.25 16.41
CA GLU A 142 -42.41 -14.94 16.26
C GLU A 142 -43.15 -14.66 14.94
#